data_AF-A0A284S8N7-F1
#
_entry.id   AF-A0A284S8N7-F1
#
_cell.length_a   1.000
_cell.length_b   1.000
_cell.length_c   1.000
_cell.angle_alpha   90.00
_cell.angle_beta   90.00
_cell.angle_gamma   90.00
#
_symmetry.space_group_name_H-M   'P 1'
#
loop_
_entity.id
_entity.type
_entity.pdbx_description
1 polymer ?
#
loop_
_entity_poly.entity_id
_entity_poly.type
_entity_poly.pdbx_seq_one_letter_code
_entity_poly.pdbx_strand_id
1 'polypeptide(L)'
;MTILGSSYDIPGTLYAQMAEFDRLTNQTKYKDMLKQYFALTESTKPGFLDQLSVISFSTFWILLTDLDPLFFGLSYGYAAALAYTIYQDPDFLALAATSWASARRYTISEEQAVSGIMDTKQFTFPSSCKGATLTGGTYYATDPNNTNIASASSGFFLILSALLAEAASSKTYIDAAVESANFIQSQLLNPSNLVLGSINPSTNCSVDLTPSRFSSGLFIEGLVILAEITAYNASNYALLRSTIVAVATSSLWHGVNGVYDRADTGGHYIVRALASLYERNTTSSDLQEYIKEYIGVQYNSVIEHSRSSNESNIYGGSCTGPPGTSFDNGAQNTALTALISAIQLADNPASSDIPTSSMSASLPPQSSTGSASSSKKDFAGIIAGSVVGGITLLAALIVGALFL
;
A
#
# COMPACT_ATOMS: atom_id res chain seq x y z
N MET A 1 19.06 17.62 14.44
CA MET A 1 17.89 17.55 13.55
C MET A 1 18.30 16.61 12.44
N THR A 2 18.05 15.32 12.65
CA THR A 2 18.58 14.24 11.83
C THR A 2 17.41 13.77 10.98
N ILE A 3 17.44 14.07 9.69
CA ILE A 3 16.53 13.46 8.71
C ILE A 3 16.98 12.00 8.64
N LEU A 4 16.37 11.16 9.47
CA LEU A 4 16.47 9.70 9.33
C LEU A 4 15.96 9.37 7.92
N GLY A 5 16.75 8.63 7.17
CA GLY A 5 16.51 8.32 5.76
C GLY A 5 15.07 7.95 5.50
N SER A 6 14.32 8.89 4.93
CA SER A 6 12.99 8.60 4.45
C SER A 6 13.14 7.65 3.26
N SER A 7 12.71 6.41 3.45
CA SER A 7 12.62 5.42 2.38
C SER A 7 11.87 6.03 1.19
N TYR A 8 12.42 5.87 -0.01
CA TYR A 8 11.94 6.55 -1.23
C TYR A 8 10.52 6.13 -1.64
N ASP A 9 9.93 5.12 -0.99
CA ASP A 9 8.53 4.71 -1.11
C ASP A 9 7.56 5.68 -0.43
N ILE A 10 8.00 6.39 0.62
CA ILE A 10 7.14 7.29 1.41
C ILE A 10 6.49 8.38 0.53
N PRO A 11 7.22 9.10 -0.36
CA PRO A 11 6.59 10.07 -1.25
C PRO A 11 5.64 9.42 -2.26
N GLY A 12 5.98 8.25 -2.82
CA GLY A 12 5.09 7.52 -3.73
C GLY A 12 3.76 7.17 -3.06
N THR A 13 3.79 6.64 -1.85
CA THR A 13 2.59 6.37 -1.05
C THR A 13 1.78 7.64 -0.78
N LEU A 14 2.44 8.74 -0.42
CA LEU A 14 1.76 10.02 -0.22
C LEU A 14 1.08 10.51 -1.50
N TYR A 15 1.72 10.38 -2.66
CA TYR A 15 1.16 10.83 -3.92
C TYR A 15 -0.12 10.08 -4.26
N ALA A 16 -0.13 8.77 -4.02
CA ALA A 16 -1.33 7.94 -4.15
C ALA A 16 -2.44 8.41 -3.19
N GLN A 17 -2.10 8.64 -1.92
CA GLN A 17 -3.06 9.12 -0.90
C GLN A 17 -3.65 10.49 -1.24
N MET A 18 -2.85 11.41 -1.81
CA MET A 18 -3.33 12.71 -2.28
C MET A 18 -4.36 12.56 -3.39
N ALA A 19 -4.12 11.67 -4.36
CA ALA A 19 -5.07 11.39 -5.42
C ALA A 19 -6.35 10.73 -4.87
N GLU A 20 -6.20 9.74 -3.99
CA GLU A 20 -7.33 9.03 -3.38
C GLU A 20 -8.21 9.97 -2.54
N PHE A 21 -7.59 10.86 -1.76
CA PHE A 21 -8.32 11.87 -1.00
C PHE A 21 -9.16 12.78 -1.90
N ASP A 22 -8.57 13.23 -3.02
CA ASP A 22 -9.28 14.05 -4.00
C ASP A 22 -10.49 13.32 -4.59
N ARG A 23 -10.34 12.05 -4.96
CA ARG A 23 -11.46 11.20 -5.40
C ARG A 23 -12.57 11.13 -4.36
N LEU A 24 -12.22 10.80 -3.11
CA LEU A 24 -13.19 10.61 -2.02
C LEU A 24 -13.89 11.88 -1.59
N THR A 25 -13.25 13.03 -1.78
CA THR A 25 -13.83 14.34 -1.46
C THR A 25 -14.41 15.04 -2.69
N ASN A 26 -14.47 14.34 -3.83
CA ASN A 26 -14.97 14.82 -5.10
C ASN A 26 -14.36 16.17 -5.52
N GLN A 27 -13.03 16.27 -5.43
CA GLN A 27 -12.26 17.46 -5.78
C GLN A 27 -11.00 17.08 -6.59
N THR A 28 -10.30 18.08 -7.11
CA THR A 28 -9.03 17.89 -7.86
C THR A 28 -7.93 18.80 -7.35
N LYS A 29 -7.95 19.08 -6.04
CA LYS A 29 -7.06 20.04 -5.37
C LYS A 29 -5.58 19.69 -5.54
N TYR A 30 -5.26 18.41 -5.55
CA TYR A 30 -3.90 17.89 -5.56
C TYR A 30 -3.40 17.51 -6.95
N LYS A 31 -4.26 17.52 -7.98
CA LYS A 31 -3.89 17.15 -9.36
C LYS A 31 -2.65 17.91 -9.87
N ASP A 32 -2.68 19.25 -9.88
CA ASP A 32 -1.56 20.05 -10.40
C ASP A 32 -0.32 19.97 -9.51
N MET A 33 -0.53 19.83 -8.20
CA MET A 33 0.55 19.65 -7.23
C MET A 33 1.28 18.33 -7.47
N LEU A 34 0.56 17.25 -7.74
CA LEU A 34 1.15 15.95 -8.10
C LEU A 34 1.99 16.05 -9.36
N LYS A 35 1.52 16.75 -10.41
CA LYS A 35 2.31 16.97 -11.64
C LYS A 35 3.64 17.68 -11.34
N GLN A 36 3.60 18.72 -10.50
CA GLN A 36 4.79 19.43 -10.06
C GLN A 36 5.73 18.53 -9.25
N TYR A 37 5.18 17.66 -8.40
CA TYR A 37 5.95 16.74 -7.58
C TYR A 37 6.64 15.65 -8.40
N PHE A 38 5.96 15.02 -9.35
CA PHE A 38 6.60 14.09 -10.28
C PHE A 38 7.72 14.77 -11.08
N ALA A 39 7.49 16.00 -11.57
CA ALA A 39 8.52 16.76 -12.27
C ALA A 39 9.71 17.13 -11.38
N LEU A 40 9.46 17.45 -10.11
CA LEU A 40 10.51 17.73 -9.13
C LEU A 40 11.33 16.47 -8.84
N THR A 41 10.68 15.33 -8.61
CA THR A 41 11.37 14.04 -8.41
C THR A 41 12.25 13.70 -9.61
N GLU A 42 11.75 13.88 -10.83
CA GLU A 42 12.55 13.70 -12.05
C GLU A 42 13.73 14.67 -12.12
N SER A 43 13.55 15.94 -11.74
CA SER A 43 14.64 16.92 -11.71
C SER A 43 15.70 16.59 -10.66
N THR A 44 15.31 16.03 -9.51
CA THR A 44 16.23 15.67 -8.42
C THR A 44 16.92 14.34 -8.69
N LYS A 45 16.21 13.37 -9.28
CA LYS A 45 16.71 12.05 -9.65
C LYS A 45 16.23 11.72 -11.08
N PRO A 46 16.99 12.17 -12.10
CA PRO A 46 16.65 11.89 -13.49
C PRO A 46 16.50 10.40 -13.74
N GLY A 47 15.41 10.03 -14.39
CA GLY A 47 15.04 8.66 -14.65
C GLY A 47 14.69 7.87 -13.39
N PHE A 48 14.20 8.45 -12.29
CA PHE A 48 13.84 7.64 -11.10
C PHE A 48 12.85 6.50 -11.38
N LEU A 49 12.09 6.59 -12.49
CA LEU A 49 11.25 5.53 -13.04
C LEU A 49 12.02 4.54 -13.94
N ASP A 50 12.98 5.01 -14.75
CA ASP A 50 13.72 4.26 -15.77
C ASP A 50 15.05 3.66 -15.29
N GLN A 51 15.78 4.48 -14.55
CA GLN A 51 16.94 4.16 -13.76
C GLN A 51 16.48 4.12 -12.31
N LEU A 52 16.12 2.92 -11.86
CA LEU A 52 16.02 2.58 -10.44
C LEU A 52 17.45 2.62 -9.84
N SER A 53 18.09 3.79 -9.92
CA SER A 53 19.52 4.03 -9.85
C SER A 53 20.01 4.09 -8.43
N VAL A 54 21.16 3.44 -8.26
CA VAL A 54 22.04 3.37 -7.09
C VAL A 54 22.25 4.75 -6.47
N ILE A 55 21.69 4.98 -5.29
CA ILE A 55 22.06 6.12 -4.45
C ILE A 55 23.38 5.75 -3.77
N SER A 56 24.49 6.28 -4.30
CA SER A 56 25.71 6.36 -3.51
C SER A 56 25.60 7.60 -2.61
N PHE A 57 25.21 7.42 -1.34
CA PHE A 57 25.32 8.52 -0.37
C PHE A 57 26.78 8.74 0.00
N SER A 58 27.41 9.72 -0.66
CA SER A 58 28.62 10.37 -0.16
C SER A 58 28.25 11.25 1.05
N THR A 59 28.11 10.64 2.23
CA THR A 59 28.53 11.19 3.54
C THR A 59 28.14 10.23 4.69
N PHE A 60 29.15 9.44 5.12
CA PHE A 60 29.37 8.96 6.49
C PHE A 60 28.33 8.07 7.21
N TRP A 61 27.41 7.37 6.53
CA TRP A 61 26.68 6.23 7.13
C TRP A 61 26.32 5.07 6.17
N ILE A 62 27.11 4.83 5.11
CA ILE A 62 27.00 3.58 4.33
C ILE A 62 28.16 2.67 4.67
N LEU A 63 27.87 1.61 5.43
CA LEU A 63 28.63 0.36 5.34
C LEU A 63 27.75 -0.87 5.11
N LEU A 64 26.44 -0.71 4.88
CA LEU A 64 25.57 -1.82 4.46
C LEU A 64 24.45 -1.31 3.51
N THR A 65 24.54 -1.73 2.24
CA THR A 65 23.53 -1.71 1.15
C THR A 65 23.46 -0.48 0.22
N ASP A 66 24.37 -0.40 -0.76
CA ASP A 66 24.20 0.36 -2.02
C ASP A 66 23.14 -0.26 -2.97
N LEU A 67 22.07 -0.87 -2.43
CA LEU A 67 21.05 -1.55 -3.22
C LEU A 67 19.74 -0.75 -3.15
N ASP A 68 19.39 -0.07 -4.24
CA ASP A 68 18.05 0.50 -4.40
C ASP A 68 17.04 -0.61 -4.72
N PRO A 69 16.05 -0.83 -3.84
CA PRO A 69 14.95 -1.72 -4.12
C PRO A 69 14.12 -1.21 -5.31
N LEU A 70 13.87 -2.11 -6.26
CA LEU A 70 13.05 -1.90 -7.45
C LEU A 70 11.61 -1.48 -7.08
N PHE A 71 11.13 -1.86 -5.91
CA PHE A 71 9.81 -1.47 -5.43
C PHE A 71 9.65 0.04 -5.18
N PHE A 72 10.74 0.80 -5.04
CA PHE A 72 10.66 2.27 -4.91
C PHE A 72 10.09 2.92 -6.18
N GLY A 73 10.68 2.69 -7.35
CA GLY A 73 10.16 3.25 -8.60
C GLY A 73 8.76 2.73 -8.95
N LEU A 74 8.47 1.47 -8.57
CA LEU A 74 7.13 0.90 -8.69
C LEU A 74 6.09 1.60 -7.80
N SER A 75 6.46 2.10 -6.61
CA SER A 75 5.53 2.85 -5.76
C SER A 75 5.07 4.17 -6.42
N TYR A 76 5.97 4.86 -7.12
CA TYR A 76 5.62 6.03 -7.93
C TYR A 76 4.80 5.65 -9.16
N GLY A 77 5.13 4.52 -9.81
CA GLY A 77 4.32 3.97 -10.90
C GLY A 77 2.89 3.68 -10.46
N TYR A 78 2.72 3.05 -9.29
CA TYR A 78 1.43 2.83 -8.65
C TYR A 78 0.70 4.15 -8.40
N ALA A 79 1.36 5.14 -7.80
CA ALA A 79 0.76 6.44 -7.54
C ALA A 79 0.32 7.16 -8.82
N ALA A 80 1.12 7.09 -9.88
CA ALA A 80 0.78 7.63 -11.18
C ALA A 80 -0.40 6.88 -11.82
N ALA A 81 -0.43 5.54 -11.75
CA ALA A 81 -1.54 4.76 -12.26
C ALA A 81 -2.86 5.11 -11.55
N LEU A 82 -2.82 5.22 -10.22
CA LEU A 82 -3.97 5.64 -9.42
C LEU A 82 -4.39 7.08 -9.74
N ALA A 83 -3.44 8.00 -9.86
CA ALA A 83 -3.73 9.38 -10.27
C ALA A 83 -4.38 9.43 -11.66
N TYR A 84 -3.98 8.55 -12.58
CA TYR A 84 -4.63 8.43 -13.88
C TYR A 84 -6.07 7.93 -13.77
N THR A 85 -6.34 6.86 -13.01
CA THR A 85 -7.71 6.35 -12.87
C THR A 85 -8.66 7.41 -12.31
N ILE A 86 -8.15 8.31 -11.47
CA ILE A 86 -8.91 9.39 -10.82
C ILE A 86 -9.05 10.63 -11.71
N TYR A 87 -7.94 11.14 -12.27
CA TYR A 87 -7.92 12.42 -12.97
C TYR A 87 -8.03 12.32 -14.49
N GLN A 88 -7.88 11.12 -15.04
CA GLN A 88 -7.87 10.84 -16.49
C GLN A 88 -6.89 11.71 -17.27
N ASP A 89 -5.76 12.09 -16.63
CA ASP A 89 -4.73 12.92 -17.22
C ASP A 89 -3.64 12.03 -17.85
N PRO A 90 -3.41 12.12 -19.17
CA PRO A 90 -2.48 11.24 -19.89
C PRO A 90 -1.03 11.34 -19.39
N ASP A 91 -0.64 12.44 -18.75
CA ASP A 91 0.71 12.58 -18.19
C ASP A 91 0.95 11.53 -17.07
N PHE A 92 -0.07 11.27 -16.25
CA PHE A 92 0.03 10.23 -15.22
C PHE A 92 0.06 8.82 -15.81
N LEU A 93 -0.70 8.56 -16.88
CA LEU A 93 -0.63 7.28 -17.58
C LEU A 93 0.76 7.04 -18.17
N ALA A 94 1.38 8.07 -18.76
CA ALA A 94 2.72 7.99 -19.30
C ALA A 94 3.74 7.64 -18.21
N LEU A 95 3.68 8.32 -17.05
CA LEU A 95 4.55 8.03 -15.89
C LEU A 95 4.37 6.57 -15.39
N ALA A 96 3.12 6.11 -15.28
CA ALA A 96 2.81 4.74 -14.88
C ALA A 96 3.38 3.71 -15.87
N ALA A 97 3.19 3.94 -17.18
CA ALA A 97 3.69 3.06 -18.23
C ALA A 97 5.23 3.00 -18.26
N THR A 98 5.91 4.13 -18.05
CA THR A 98 7.38 4.20 -17.93
C THR A 98 7.88 3.35 -16.77
N SER A 99 7.30 3.54 -15.57
CA SER A 99 7.64 2.73 -14.39
C SER A 99 7.45 1.23 -14.63
N TRP A 100 6.31 0.86 -15.24
CA TRP A 100 6.01 -0.53 -15.55
C TRP A 100 7.01 -1.13 -16.54
N ALA A 101 7.32 -0.42 -17.63
CA ALA A 101 8.25 -0.89 -18.65
C ALA A 101 9.64 -1.10 -18.05
N SER A 102 10.06 -0.22 -17.16
CA SER A 102 11.32 -0.35 -16.43
C SER A 102 11.34 -1.61 -15.57
N ALA A 103 10.30 -1.84 -14.77
CA ALA A 103 10.18 -3.01 -13.89
C ALA A 103 10.01 -4.33 -14.65
N ARG A 104 9.37 -4.33 -15.83
CA ARG A 104 9.22 -5.54 -16.65
C ARG A 104 10.57 -6.13 -17.08
N ARG A 105 11.60 -5.30 -17.27
CA ARG A 105 12.97 -5.77 -17.58
C ARG A 105 13.62 -6.61 -16.47
N TYR A 106 13.06 -6.55 -15.26
CA TYR A 106 13.51 -7.27 -14.07
C TYR A 106 12.44 -8.23 -13.54
N THR A 107 11.42 -8.51 -14.35
CA THR A 107 10.40 -9.51 -14.05
C THR A 107 10.58 -10.68 -15.00
N ILE A 108 10.66 -11.89 -14.47
CA ILE A 108 10.95 -13.10 -15.25
C ILE A 108 9.79 -13.39 -16.21
N SER A 109 10.05 -13.41 -17.52
CA SER A 109 9.09 -13.86 -18.53
C SER A 109 8.99 -15.39 -18.61
N GLU A 110 8.02 -15.91 -19.35
CA GLU A 110 7.90 -17.36 -19.58
C GLU A 110 9.15 -17.92 -20.27
N GLU A 111 9.65 -17.24 -21.31
CA GLU A 111 10.85 -17.65 -22.06
C GLU A 111 12.11 -17.62 -21.18
N GLN A 112 12.20 -16.62 -20.30
CA GLN A 112 13.31 -16.48 -19.35
C GLN A 112 13.24 -17.56 -18.26
N ALA A 113 12.05 -17.91 -17.79
CA ALA A 113 11.86 -19.05 -16.89
C ALA A 113 12.29 -20.37 -17.53
N VAL A 114 11.97 -20.60 -18.81
CA VAL A 114 12.38 -21.83 -19.52
C VAL A 114 13.89 -21.88 -19.75
N SER A 115 14.50 -20.78 -20.18
CA SER A 115 15.94 -20.71 -20.48
C SER A 115 16.82 -20.61 -19.23
N GLY A 116 16.29 -20.10 -18.12
CA GLY A 116 17.04 -19.84 -16.89
C GLY A 116 18.02 -18.66 -16.99
N ILE A 117 17.81 -17.76 -17.95
CA ILE A 117 18.70 -16.65 -18.28
C ILE A 117 17.89 -15.36 -18.45
N MET A 118 18.46 -14.24 -18.00
CA MET A 118 17.96 -12.88 -18.25
C MET A 118 19.11 -11.96 -18.61
N ASP A 119 18.94 -11.13 -19.64
CA ASP A 119 20.00 -10.18 -20.09
C ASP A 119 20.38 -9.15 -19.02
N THR A 120 19.48 -8.87 -18.08
CA THR A 120 19.69 -7.90 -16.99
C THR A 120 20.38 -8.51 -15.76
N LYS A 121 20.63 -9.83 -15.74
CA LYS A 121 21.20 -10.57 -14.60
C LYS A 121 22.42 -11.38 -15.02
N GLN A 122 23.47 -11.39 -14.19
CA GLN A 122 24.77 -12.04 -14.48
C GLN A 122 24.87 -13.48 -13.94
N PHE A 123 23.74 -14.13 -13.70
CA PHE A 123 23.67 -15.50 -13.20
C PHE A 123 22.56 -16.26 -13.90
N THR A 124 22.64 -17.59 -13.84
CA THR A 124 21.57 -18.48 -14.28
C THR A 124 20.71 -18.90 -13.09
N PHE A 125 19.47 -19.29 -13.37
CA PHE A 125 18.53 -19.77 -12.37
C PHE A 125 17.80 -21.03 -12.86
N PRO A 126 17.33 -21.89 -11.93
CA PRO A 126 16.54 -23.05 -12.31
C PRO A 126 15.23 -22.62 -12.97
N SER A 127 14.73 -23.44 -13.90
CA SER A 127 13.47 -23.16 -14.58
C SER A 127 12.23 -23.26 -13.69
N SER A 128 12.37 -23.92 -12.54
CA SER A 128 11.33 -24.01 -11.53
C SER A 128 11.92 -24.04 -10.13
N CYS A 129 11.14 -23.54 -9.19
CA CYS A 129 11.36 -23.68 -7.76
C CYS A 129 10.15 -24.37 -7.14
N LYS A 130 10.40 -25.38 -6.28
CA LYS A 130 9.34 -26.18 -5.62
C LYS A 130 8.32 -26.79 -6.59
N GLY A 131 8.75 -27.10 -7.83
CA GLY A 131 7.88 -27.66 -8.87
C GLY A 131 6.98 -26.64 -9.56
N ALA A 132 7.13 -25.34 -9.30
CA ALA A 132 6.40 -24.26 -9.96
C ALA A 132 7.36 -23.31 -10.70
N THR A 133 6.86 -22.66 -11.75
CA THR A 133 7.65 -21.68 -12.53
C THR A 133 8.02 -20.45 -11.70
N LEU A 134 9.08 -19.74 -12.11
CA LEU A 134 9.47 -18.43 -11.59
C LEU A 134 8.90 -17.25 -12.41
N THR A 135 8.17 -17.52 -13.49
CA THR A 135 7.51 -16.52 -14.33
C THR A 135 6.67 -15.57 -13.48
N GLY A 136 6.79 -14.26 -13.71
CA GLY A 136 6.09 -13.22 -12.95
C GLY A 136 6.82 -12.76 -11.68
N GLY A 137 7.91 -13.42 -11.30
CA GLY A 137 8.76 -12.98 -10.19
C GLY A 137 9.59 -11.75 -10.55
N THR A 138 9.50 -10.70 -9.74
CA THR A 138 10.26 -9.46 -9.93
C THR A 138 11.42 -9.36 -8.94
N TYR A 139 12.62 -9.09 -9.46
CA TYR A 139 13.82 -8.98 -8.63
C TYR A 139 13.75 -7.82 -7.63
N TYR A 140 14.44 -8.00 -6.51
CA TYR A 140 14.55 -7.00 -5.45
C TYR A 140 15.23 -5.72 -5.95
N ALA A 141 16.31 -5.84 -6.70
CA ALA A 141 17.12 -4.71 -7.17
C ALA A 141 17.56 -4.89 -8.63
N THR A 142 17.99 -3.79 -9.23
CA THR A 142 18.52 -3.72 -10.60
C THR A 142 19.95 -4.21 -10.73
N ASP A 143 20.66 -4.36 -9.62
CA ASP A 143 22.00 -4.94 -9.56
C ASP A 143 22.02 -6.29 -10.32
N PRO A 144 22.88 -6.45 -11.35
CA PRO A 144 22.98 -7.68 -12.12
C PRO A 144 23.35 -8.91 -11.29
N ASN A 145 23.98 -8.73 -10.14
CA ASN A 145 24.40 -9.80 -9.22
C ASN A 145 23.39 -10.07 -8.10
N ASN A 146 22.37 -9.21 -7.94
CA ASN A 146 21.33 -9.46 -6.96
C ASN A 146 20.39 -10.57 -7.44
N THR A 147 20.43 -11.69 -6.71
CA THR A 147 19.71 -12.92 -7.01
C THR A 147 18.35 -13.02 -6.33
N ASN A 148 17.99 -12.08 -5.46
CA ASN A 148 16.75 -12.17 -4.69
C ASN A 148 15.55 -11.68 -5.50
N ILE A 149 14.51 -12.50 -5.55
CA ILE A 149 13.19 -12.14 -6.06
C ILE A 149 12.29 -11.80 -4.87
N ALA A 150 11.85 -10.54 -4.78
CA ALA A 150 11.15 -10.03 -3.60
C ALA A 150 9.63 -10.03 -3.80
N SER A 151 8.88 -10.42 -2.76
CA SER A 151 7.42 -10.33 -2.80
C SER A 151 6.91 -8.90 -2.88
N ALA A 152 7.64 -7.95 -2.28
CA ALA A 152 7.33 -6.51 -2.36
C ALA A 152 7.37 -6.00 -3.82
N SER A 153 8.48 -6.25 -4.53
CA SER A 153 8.62 -5.86 -5.94
C SER A 153 7.58 -6.55 -6.82
N SER A 154 7.36 -7.84 -6.61
CA SER A 154 6.38 -8.63 -7.37
C SER A 154 4.95 -8.15 -7.10
N GLY A 155 4.64 -7.76 -5.85
CA GLY A 155 3.32 -7.26 -5.43
C GLY A 155 2.99 -5.90 -6.03
N PHE A 156 3.93 -4.95 -6.03
CA PHE A 156 3.70 -3.68 -6.73
C PHE A 156 3.63 -3.87 -8.25
N PHE A 157 4.47 -4.72 -8.83
CA PHE A 157 4.42 -4.97 -10.27
C PHE A 157 3.08 -5.60 -10.68
N LEU A 158 2.52 -6.49 -9.84
CA LEU A 158 1.15 -7.00 -9.95
C LEU A 158 0.12 -5.85 -9.93
N ILE A 159 0.12 -5.01 -8.91
CA ILE A 159 -0.85 -3.90 -8.80
C ILE A 159 -0.74 -2.94 -9.99
N LEU A 160 0.47 -2.52 -10.33
CA LEU A 160 0.71 -1.59 -11.44
C LEU A 160 0.26 -2.20 -12.78
N SER A 161 0.56 -3.48 -13.01
CA SER A 161 0.07 -4.21 -14.19
C SER A 161 -1.46 -4.25 -14.21
N ALA A 162 -2.11 -4.54 -13.07
CA ALA A 162 -3.56 -4.62 -13.00
C ALA A 162 -4.25 -3.25 -13.24
N LEU A 163 -3.71 -2.16 -12.66
CA LEU A 163 -4.22 -0.80 -12.90
C LEU A 163 -4.01 -0.35 -14.35
N LEU A 164 -2.87 -0.65 -14.96
CA LEU A 164 -2.64 -0.36 -16.38
C LEU A 164 -3.52 -1.22 -17.30
N ALA A 165 -3.82 -2.45 -16.92
CA ALA A 165 -4.77 -3.30 -17.63
C ALA A 165 -6.19 -2.73 -17.56
N GLU A 166 -6.62 -2.24 -16.40
CA GLU A 166 -7.90 -1.56 -16.23
C GLU A 166 -7.99 -0.29 -17.10
N ALA A 167 -6.92 0.52 -17.11
CA ALA A 167 -6.82 1.74 -17.90
C ALA A 167 -6.82 1.50 -19.43
N ALA A 168 -6.05 0.51 -19.90
CA ALA A 168 -5.77 0.33 -21.32
C ALA A 168 -6.48 -0.87 -21.97
N SER A 169 -7.14 -1.73 -21.18
CA SER A 169 -7.67 -3.03 -21.63
C SER A 169 -6.65 -3.88 -22.40
N SER A 170 -5.36 -3.74 -22.07
CA SER A 170 -4.27 -4.40 -22.78
C SER A 170 -3.99 -5.79 -22.23
N LYS A 171 -4.02 -6.80 -23.11
CA LYS A 171 -3.69 -8.19 -22.76
C LYS A 171 -2.29 -8.33 -22.16
N THR A 172 -1.32 -7.52 -22.61
CA THR A 172 0.05 -7.55 -22.06
C THR A 172 0.07 -7.23 -20.57
N TYR A 173 -0.72 -6.26 -20.12
CA TYR A 173 -0.79 -5.90 -18.70
C TYR A 173 -1.58 -6.93 -17.89
N ILE A 174 -2.65 -7.50 -18.47
CA ILE A 174 -3.42 -8.58 -17.85
C ILE A 174 -2.51 -9.81 -17.62
N ASP A 175 -1.80 -10.24 -18.65
CA ASP A 175 -0.93 -11.43 -18.58
C ASP A 175 0.18 -11.21 -17.55
N ALA A 176 0.81 -10.03 -17.53
CA ALA A 176 1.82 -9.69 -16.53
C ALA A 176 1.27 -9.69 -15.09
N ALA A 177 0.06 -9.17 -14.87
CA ALA A 177 -0.60 -9.23 -13.56
C ALA A 177 -0.89 -10.67 -13.14
N VAL A 178 -1.44 -11.49 -14.03
CA VAL A 178 -1.72 -12.92 -13.76
C VAL A 178 -0.45 -13.69 -13.44
N GLU A 179 0.62 -13.49 -14.22
CA GLU A 179 1.94 -14.10 -13.97
C GLU A 179 2.44 -13.77 -12.56
N SER A 180 2.44 -12.50 -12.17
CA SER A 180 2.94 -12.08 -10.85
C SER A 180 2.06 -12.55 -9.69
N ALA A 181 0.74 -12.60 -9.87
CA ALA A 181 -0.16 -13.20 -8.87
C ALA A 181 0.14 -14.69 -8.66
N ASN A 182 0.27 -15.45 -9.76
CA ASN A 182 0.59 -16.87 -9.73
C ASN A 182 1.98 -17.14 -9.13
N PHE A 183 2.96 -16.29 -9.41
CA PHE A 183 4.29 -16.36 -8.79
C PHE A 183 4.20 -16.22 -7.27
N ILE A 184 3.56 -15.17 -6.77
CA ILE A 184 3.42 -14.95 -5.31
C ILE A 184 2.69 -16.13 -4.68
N GLN A 185 1.59 -16.58 -5.29
CA GLN A 185 0.80 -17.71 -4.78
C GLN A 185 1.61 -19.01 -4.71
N SER A 186 2.38 -19.34 -5.76
CA SER A 186 3.07 -20.63 -5.87
C SER A 186 4.42 -20.68 -5.14
N GLN A 187 5.13 -19.56 -5.07
CA GLN A 187 6.49 -19.51 -4.53
C GLN A 187 6.56 -18.94 -3.11
N LEU A 188 5.71 -17.95 -2.81
CA LEU A 188 5.85 -17.07 -1.65
C LEU A 188 4.64 -17.09 -0.72
N LEU A 189 3.55 -17.78 -1.04
CA LEU A 189 2.44 -17.96 -0.10
C LEU A 189 2.71 -19.17 0.80
N ASN A 190 2.72 -18.95 2.11
CA ASN A 190 2.89 -20.05 3.07
C ASN A 190 1.57 -20.81 3.31
N PRO A 191 1.59 -21.98 3.98
CA PRO A 191 0.37 -22.75 4.28
C PRO A 191 -0.66 -22.01 5.14
N SER A 192 -0.26 -20.94 5.82
CA SER A 192 -1.14 -20.06 6.59
C SER A 192 -1.69 -18.89 5.75
N ASN A 193 -1.50 -18.90 4.43
CA ASN A 193 -1.90 -17.84 3.48
C ASN A 193 -1.28 -16.46 3.76
N LEU A 194 -0.08 -16.43 4.36
CA LEU A 194 0.71 -15.20 4.51
C LEU A 194 1.81 -15.17 3.45
N VAL A 195 2.05 -13.98 2.88
CA VAL A 195 3.10 -13.79 1.86
C VAL A 195 4.46 -13.70 2.56
N LEU A 196 5.42 -14.47 2.07
CA LEU A 196 6.81 -14.55 2.53
C LEU A 196 7.68 -13.46 1.89
N GLY A 197 8.85 -13.16 2.48
CA GLY A 197 9.68 -12.01 2.09
C GLY A 197 10.27 -12.10 0.68
N SER A 198 10.97 -13.19 0.38
CA SER A 198 11.67 -13.37 -0.90
C SER A 198 12.05 -14.81 -1.18
N ILE A 199 12.42 -15.09 -2.43
CA ILE A 199 13.02 -16.36 -2.86
C ILE A 199 14.33 -16.06 -3.60
N ASN A 200 15.32 -16.91 -3.38
CA ASN A 200 16.60 -16.84 -4.06
C ASN A 200 16.81 -18.08 -4.94
N PRO A 201 16.58 -17.98 -6.26
CA PRO A 201 16.79 -19.08 -7.19
C PRO A 201 18.24 -19.60 -7.26
N SER A 202 19.23 -18.76 -6.99
CA SER A 202 20.66 -19.14 -7.08
C SER A 202 21.13 -19.97 -5.88
N THR A 203 20.40 -19.96 -4.77
CA THR A 203 20.71 -20.74 -3.56
C THR A 203 19.71 -21.88 -3.37
N ASN A 204 19.52 -22.68 -4.42
CA ASN A 204 18.59 -23.81 -4.44
C ASN A 204 17.15 -23.41 -4.01
N CYS A 205 16.67 -22.28 -4.55
CA CYS A 205 15.33 -21.77 -4.27
C CYS A 205 15.05 -21.51 -2.78
N SER A 206 16.07 -21.08 -2.01
CA SER A 206 15.88 -20.78 -0.60
C SER A 206 14.89 -19.62 -0.43
N VAL A 207 13.93 -19.79 0.47
CA VAL A 207 12.90 -18.78 0.73
C VAL A 207 13.15 -18.13 2.09
N ASP A 208 13.06 -16.80 2.13
CA ASP A 208 12.95 -16.07 3.39
C ASP A 208 11.57 -16.37 4.00
N LEU A 209 11.56 -17.22 5.03
CA LEU A 209 10.34 -17.69 5.68
C LEU A 209 9.67 -16.63 6.55
N THR A 210 10.21 -15.41 6.62
CA THR A 210 9.62 -14.30 7.37
C THR A 210 8.36 -13.82 6.65
N PRO A 211 7.17 -13.90 7.28
CA PRO A 211 5.96 -13.35 6.69
C PRO A 211 6.04 -11.82 6.58
N SER A 212 5.78 -11.30 5.39
CA SER A 212 5.73 -9.88 5.07
C SER A 212 4.28 -9.42 4.99
N ARG A 213 3.86 -8.69 6.00
CA ARG A 213 2.57 -7.98 6.03
C ARG A 213 2.43 -6.93 4.91
N PHE A 214 3.53 -6.25 4.59
CA PHE A 214 3.62 -5.29 3.48
C PHE A 214 3.26 -5.97 2.17
N SER A 215 3.95 -7.08 1.88
CA SER A 215 3.74 -7.85 0.66
C SER A 215 2.38 -8.55 0.66
N SER A 216 1.87 -8.92 1.84
CA SER A 216 0.52 -9.50 1.97
C SER A 216 -0.57 -8.48 1.61
N GLY A 217 -0.45 -7.23 2.07
CA GLY A 217 -1.34 -6.14 1.67
C GLY A 217 -1.28 -5.88 0.16
N LEU A 218 -0.08 -5.78 -0.41
CA LEU A 218 0.08 -5.60 -1.86
C LEU A 218 -0.51 -6.74 -2.68
N PHE A 219 -0.33 -7.99 -2.22
CA PHE A 219 -0.89 -9.15 -2.91
C PHE A 219 -2.41 -9.16 -2.86
N ILE A 220 -3.02 -8.87 -1.69
CA ILE A 220 -4.47 -8.73 -1.57
C ILE A 220 -4.97 -7.68 -2.56
N GLU A 221 -4.43 -6.46 -2.52
CA GLU A 221 -4.86 -5.38 -3.40
C GLU A 221 -4.73 -5.73 -4.89
N GLY A 222 -3.60 -6.34 -5.26
CA GLY A 222 -3.36 -6.83 -6.61
C GLY A 222 -4.41 -7.85 -7.06
N LEU A 223 -4.76 -8.81 -6.19
CA LEU A 223 -5.82 -9.79 -6.47
C LEU A 223 -7.19 -9.13 -6.61
N VAL A 224 -7.49 -8.12 -5.80
CA VAL A 224 -8.76 -7.38 -5.88
C VAL A 224 -8.91 -6.72 -7.24
N ILE A 225 -7.92 -5.95 -7.66
CA ILE A 225 -7.95 -5.23 -8.95
C ILE A 225 -7.98 -6.23 -10.11
N LEU A 226 -7.13 -7.26 -10.04
CA LEU A 226 -7.04 -8.29 -11.07
C LEU A 226 -8.36 -9.05 -11.26
N ALA A 227 -9.10 -9.30 -10.18
CA ALA A 227 -10.33 -10.07 -10.26
C ALA A 227 -11.49 -9.29 -10.89
N GLU A 228 -11.47 -7.96 -10.81
CA GLU A 228 -12.43 -7.11 -11.53
C GLU A 228 -12.22 -7.19 -13.05
N ILE A 229 -10.96 -7.19 -13.51
CA ILE A 229 -10.61 -7.20 -14.93
C ILE A 229 -10.65 -8.59 -15.58
N THR A 230 -10.44 -9.68 -14.83
CA THR A 230 -10.39 -11.06 -15.38
C THR A 230 -11.64 -11.90 -15.15
N ALA A 231 -12.65 -11.34 -14.48
CA ALA A 231 -13.81 -12.04 -13.93
C ALA A 231 -13.43 -13.09 -12.87
N TYR A 232 -13.89 -12.86 -11.64
CA TYR A 232 -13.65 -13.74 -10.49
C TYR A 232 -14.08 -15.19 -10.77
N ASN A 233 -13.15 -16.14 -10.69
CA ASN A 233 -13.49 -17.56 -10.57
C ASN A 233 -13.54 -17.99 -9.09
N ALA A 234 -14.23 -19.09 -8.79
CA ALA A 234 -14.43 -19.55 -7.41
C ALA A 234 -13.11 -19.80 -6.64
N SER A 235 -12.07 -20.28 -7.33
CA SER A 235 -10.76 -20.56 -6.73
C SER A 235 -10.03 -19.29 -6.33
N ASN A 236 -10.06 -18.27 -7.19
CA ASN A 236 -9.48 -16.96 -6.89
C ASN A 236 -10.21 -16.37 -5.67
N TYR A 237 -11.55 -16.49 -5.60
CA TYR A 237 -12.34 -15.88 -4.53
C TYR A 237 -12.02 -16.54 -3.19
N ALA A 238 -11.91 -17.86 -3.20
CA ALA A 238 -11.49 -18.63 -2.03
C ALA A 238 -10.07 -18.24 -1.58
N LEU A 239 -9.15 -18.01 -2.52
CA LEU A 239 -7.79 -17.52 -2.22
C LEU A 239 -7.82 -16.13 -1.59
N LEU A 240 -8.51 -15.16 -2.22
CA LEU A 240 -8.59 -13.81 -1.67
C LEU A 240 -9.18 -13.82 -0.26
N ARG A 241 -10.30 -14.52 -0.06
CA ARG A 241 -10.96 -14.60 1.24
C ARG A 241 -10.07 -15.25 2.29
N SER A 242 -9.36 -16.33 1.95
CA SER A 242 -8.47 -17.02 2.90
C SER A 242 -7.24 -16.18 3.26
N THR A 243 -6.67 -15.46 2.29
CA THR A 243 -5.56 -14.52 2.51
C THR A 243 -6.01 -13.34 3.37
N ILE A 244 -7.17 -12.73 3.10
CA ILE A 244 -7.70 -11.62 3.92
C ILE A 244 -7.86 -12.03 5.37
N VAL A 245 -8.53 -13.17 5.63
CA VAL A 245 -8.75 -13.65 6.99
C VAL A 245 -7.41 -13.90 7.66
N ALA A 246 -6.50 -14.64 7.02
CA ALA A 246 -5.19 -14.93 7.58
C ALA A 246 -4.41 -13.65 7.94
N VAL A 247 -4.43 -12.65 7.06
CA VAL A 247 -3.68 -11.41 7.23
C VAL A 247 -4.30 -10.53 8.31
N ALA A 248 -5.62 -10.36 8.31
CA ALA A 248 -6.34 -9.50 9.25
C ALA A 248 -6.44 -10.10 10.67
N THR A 249 -6.28 -11.41 10.84
CA THR A 249 -6.28 -12.07 12.16
C THR A 249 -4.89 -12.51 12.65
N SER A 250 -3.83 -12.22 11.90
CA SER A 250 -2.48 -12.65 12.25
C SER A 250 -1.98 -11.91 13.49
N SER A 251 -1.68 -12.66 14.56
CA SER A 251 -1.05 -12.15 15.78
C SER A 251 0.41 -11.73 15.59
N LEU A 252 0.99 -11.91 14.38
CA LEU A 252 2.34 -11.45 14.06
C LEU A 252 2.43 -9.93 13.92
N TRP A 253 1.31 -9.27 13.67
CA TRP A 253 1.24 -7.81 13.52
C TRP A 253 -0.05 -7.19 14.07
N HIS A 254 -1.03 -7.98 14.54
CA HIS A 254 -2.17 -7.47 15.27
C HIS A 254 -2.04 -7.73 16.77
N GLY A 255 -2.35 -6.71 17.56
CA GLY A 255 -2.58 -6.85 19.00
C GLY A 255 -3.91 -7.59 19.28
N VAL A 256 -4.11 -7.95 20.55
CA VAL A 256 -5.35 -8.62 21.01
C VAL A 256 -6.62 -7.78 20.81
N ASN A 257 -6.47 -6.49 20.60
CA ASN A 257 -7.52 -5.53 20.29
C ASN A 257 -7.81 -5.40 18.78
N GLY A 258 -7.16 -6.20 17.93
CA GLY A 258 -7.34 -6.15 16.47
C GLY A 258 -6.67 -4.96 15.80
N VAL A 259 -5.95 -4.12 16.55
CA VAL A 259 -5.17 -2.99 16.02
C VAL A 259 -3.83 -3.52 15.53
N TYR A 260 -3.36 -3.08 14.36
CA TYR A 260 -2.01 -3.43 13.94
C TYR A 260 -0.96 -2.71 14.81
N ASP A 261 0.03 -3.44 15.30
CA ASP A 261 0.98 -2.97 16.31
C ASP A 261 2.17 -2.15 15.76
N ARG A 262 2.81 -1.39 16.66
CA ARG A 262 3.55 -0.13 16.49
C ARG A 262 4.79 -0.11 15.61
N ALA A 263 5.60 -1.16 15.59
CA ALA A 263 6.99 -1.02 15.17
C ALA A 263 7.17 -0.98 13.64
N ASP A 264 6.11 -0.68 12.90
CA ASP A 264 5.86 -1.42 11.68
C ASP A 264 5.23 -0.57 10.57
N THR A 265 6.07 -0.22 9.60
CA THR A 265 5.71 0.57 8.43
C THR A 265 4.90 -0.20 7.38
N GLY A 266 4.50 -1.47 7.64
CA GLY A 266 3.80 -2.31 6.66
C GLY A 266 2.29 -2.48 6.86
N GLY A 267 1.74 -2.23 8.06
CA GLY A 267 0.34 -2.54 8.39
C GLY A 267 -0.68 -1.75 7.56
N HIS A 268 -0.36 -0.50 7.22
CA HIS A 268 -1.26 0.36 6.44
C HIS A 268 -1.56 -0.18 5.03
N TYR A 269 -0.67 -0.98 4.44
CA TYR A 269 -0.91 -1.64 3.15
C TYR A 269 -2.09 -2.62 3.22
N ILE A 270 -2.31 -3.25 4.38
CA ILE A 270 -3.48 -4.12 4.61
C ILE A 270 -4.75 -3.27 4.62
N VAL A 271 -4.75 -2.18 5.38
CA VAL A 271 -5.90 -1.25 5.46
C VAL A 271 -6.27 -0.74 4.07
N ARG A 272 -5.27 -0.29 3.29
CA ARG A 272 -5.43 0.17 1.91
C ARG A 272 -5.99 -0.91 0.98
N ALA A 273 -5.47 -2.13 1.08
CA ALA A 273 -5.95 -3.25 0.27
C ALA A 273 -7.42 -3.59 0.56
N LEU A 274 -7.81 -3.58 1.83
CA LEU A 274 -9.20 -3.85 2.24
C LEU A 274 -10.14 -2.69 1.88
N ALA A 275 -9.67 -1.45 1.96
CA ALA A 275 -10.37 -0.26 1.47
C ALA A 275 -10.66 -0.36 -0.04
N SER A 276 -9.66 -0.73 -0.85
CA SER A 276 -9.82 -0.99 -2.29
C SER A 276 -10.84 -2.10 -2.58
N LEU A 277 -10.85 -3.16 -1.76
CA LEU A 277 -11.84 -4.24 -1.85
C LEU A 277 -13.26 -3.77 -1.54
N TYR A 278 -13.41 -2.97 -0.50
CA TYR A 278 -14.69 -2.42 -0.08
C TYR A 278 -15.28 -1.53 -1.18
N GLU A 279 -14.45 -0.66 -1.77
CA GLU A 279 -14.85 0.25 -2.84
C GLU A 279 -15.33 -0.49 -4.09
N ARG A 280 -14.56 -1.48 -4.55
CA ARG A 280 -14.87 -2.22 -5.78
C ARG A 280 -16.10 -3.11 -5.62
N ASN A 281 -16.62 -3.27 -4.39
CA ASN A 281 -17.84 -4.00 -4.07
C ASN A 281 -17.87 -5.43 -4.66
N THR A 282 -16.70 -6.07 -4.76
CA THR A 282 -16.53 -7.38 -5.40
C THR A 282 -16.72 -8.55 -4.43
N THR A 283 -17.29 -8.30 -3.24
CA THR A 283 -17.37 -9.28 -2.15
C THR A 283 -18.78 -9.52 -1.63
N SER A 284 -18.94 -10.63 -0.92
CA SER A 284 -20.17 -10.94 -0.19
C SER A 284 -20.38 -9.97 0.97
N SER A 285 -21.65 -9.76 1.34
CA SER A 285 -22.05 -8.80 2.38
C SER A 285 -21.39 -9.05 3.74
N ASP A 286 -21.10 -10.31 4.08
CA ASP A 286 -20.37 -10.67 5.33
C ASP A 286 -18.93 -10.15 5.32
N LEU A 287 -18.23 -10.30 4.19
CA LEU A 287 -16.86 -9.84 4.05
C LEU A 287 -16.79 -8.30 3.98
N GLN A 288 -17.78 -7.67 3.35
CA GLN A 288 -17.90 -6.22 3.32
C GLN A 288 -18.10 -5.62 4.73
N GLU A 289 -18.98 -6.21 5.55
CA GLU A 289 -19.17 -5.75 6.93
C GLU A 289 -17.92 -6.00 7.78
N TYR A 290 -17.27 -7.16 7.62
CA TYR A 290 -15.99 -7.44 8.28
C TYR A 290 -14.92 -6.39 7.96
N ILE A 291 -14.80 -5.98 6.70
CA ILE A 291 -13.84 -4.96 6.27
C ILE A 291 -14.16 -3.60 6.89
N LYS A 292 -15.46 -3.22 6.90
CA LYS A 292 -15.92 -1.97 7.51
C LYS A 292 -15.58 -1.93 9.00
N GLU A 293 -15.86 -3.00 9.74
CA GLU A 293 -15.48 -3.12 11.16
C GLU A 293 -13.96 -3.03 11.34
N TYR A 294 -13.18 -3.75 10.52
CA TYR A 294 -11.72 -3.74 10.59
C TYR A 294 -11.14 -2.33 10.38
N ILE A 295 -11.56 -1.63 9.32
CA ILE A 295 -11.12 -0.25 9.03
C ILE A 295 -11.54 0.68 10.16
N GLY A 296 -12.75 0.52 10.70
CA GLY A 296 -13.24 1.29 11.84
C GLY A 296 -12.36 1.13 13.10
N VAL A 297 -11.91 -0.10 13.40
CA VAL A 297 -10.96 -0.36 14.49
C VAL A 297 -9.64 0.39 14.28
N GLN A 298 -9.07 0.34 13.07
CA GLN A 298 -7.81 1.04 12.79
C GLN A 298 -7.98 2.56 12.88
N TYR A 299 -9.06 3.10 12.33
CA TYR A 299 -9.39 4.53 12.39
C TYR A 299 -9.49 5.01 13.83
N ASN A 300 -10.30 4.34 14.66
CA ASN A 300 -10.49 4.72 16.07
C ASN A 300 -9.16 4.72 16.82
N SER A 301 -8.34 3.69 16.60
CA SER A 301 -7.01 3.61 17.22
C SER A 301 -6.11 4.78 16.82
N VAL A 302 -6.12 5.18 15.54
CA VAL A 302 -5.33 6.33 15.06
C VAL A 302 -5.74 7.63 15.73
N ILE A 303 -7.04 7.90 15.83
CA ILE A 303 -7.53 9.16 16.41
C ILE A 303 -7.40 9.20 17.94
N GLU A 304 -7.55 8.06 18.63
CA GLU A 304 -7.54 8.00 20.10
C GLU A 304 -6.15 7.83 20.70
N HIS A 305 -5.23 7.15 20.00
CA HIS A 305 -3.95 6.73 20.58
C HIS A 305 -2.72 7.24 19.83
N SER A 306 -2.80 7.49 18.52
CA SER A 306 -1.67 7.98 17.74
C SER A 306 -1.57 9.50 17.73
N ARG A 307 -2.70 10.20 17.76
CA ARG A 307 -2.80 11.65 17.60
C ARG A 307 -2.32 12.39 18.85
N SER A 308 -1.40 13.34 18.72
CA SER A 308 -0.82 14.06 19.87
C SER A 308 -1.85 14.74 20.77
N SER A 309 -2.89 15.30 20.15
CA SER A 309 -4.03 15.94 20.81
C SER A 309 -5.17 16.10 19.80
N ASN A 310 -6.39 16.39 20.28
CA ASN A 310 -7.56 16.60 19.41
C ASN A 310 -7.42 17.76 18.40
N GLU A 311 -6.50 18.70 18.67
CA GLU A 311 -6.23 19.87 17.82
C GLU A 311 -4.95 19.72 16.99
N SER A 312 -4.15 18.68 17.25
CA SER A 312 -2.89 18.42 16.55
C SER A 312 -3.12 17.65 15.26
N ASN A 313 -2.30 17.87 14.23
CA ASN A 313 -2.23 17.02 13.03
C ASN A 313 -0.98 16.14 13.03
N ILE A 314 -0.38 15.92 14.20
CA ILE A 314 0.78 15.05 14.38
C ILE A 314 0.31 13.70 14.89
N TYR A 315 0.61 12.66 14.13
CA TYR A 315 0.37 11.27 14.48
C TYR A 315 1.68 10.55 14.81
N GLY A 316 1.65 9.68 15.81
CA GLY A 316 2.76 8.81 16.16
C GLY A 316 2.78 7.53 15.34
N GLY A 317 3.93 6.88 15.24
CA GLY A 317 4.08 5.65 14.45
C GLY A 317 3.30 4.43 14.95
N SER A 318 2.71 4.46 16.16
CA SER A 318 1.77 3.41 16.57
C SER A 318 0.36 3.83 16.32
N CYS A 319 -0.46 2.84 16.01
CA CYS A 319 -1.88 2.88 16.30
C CYS A 319 -2.22 2.59 17.77
N THR A 320 -1.36 1.91 18.54
CA THR A 320 -1.59 1.54 19.96
C THR A 320 -1.06 2.55 21.00
N GLY A 321 -0.57 3.72 20.56
CA GLY A 321 0.06 4.73 21.42
C GLY A 321 1.46 4.36 21.95
N PRO A 322 2.15 5.25 22.71
CA PRO A 322 1.81 6.66 22.96
C PRO A 322 1.65 7.55 21.70
N PRO A 323 0.97 8.70 21.82
CA PRO A 323 0.84 9.66 20.73
C PRO A 323 2.16 10.17 20.16
N GLY A 324 2.12 10.70 18.94
CA GLY A 324 3.28 11.38 18.34
C GLY A 324 3.67 12.63 19.14
N THR A 325 4.96 12.91 19.25
CA THR A 325 5.47 14.14 19.91
C THR A 325 6.14 15.09 18.93
N SER A 326 6.47 14.61 17.73
CA SER A 326 7.06 15.36 16.64
C SER A 326 6.57 14.80 15.31
N PHE A 327 6.70 15.62 14.27
CA PHE A 327 6.43 15.17 12.91
C PHE A 327 7.36 14.01 12.52
N ASP A 328 6.75 12.94 12.01
CA ASP A 328 7.42 11.80 11.38
C ASP A 328 6.62 11.43 10.13
N ASN A 329 7.29 11.40 8.99
CA ASN A 329 6.64 11.22 7.69
C ASN A 329 6.03 9.82 7.52
N GLY A 330 6.73 8.77 7.97
CA GLY A 330 6.21 7.40 7.93
C GLY A 330 4.96 7.23 8.79
N ALA A 331 4.97 7.80 10.00
CA ALA A 331 3.83 7.85 10.90
C ALA A 331 2.65 8.61 10.30
N GLN A 332 2.91 9.76 9.66
CA GLN A 332 1.85 10.55 9.00
C GLN A 332 1.20 9.77 7.86
N ASN A 333 1.99 9.14 6.97
CA ASN A 333 1.45 8.34 5.87
C ASN A 333 0.64 7.13 6.37
N THR A 334 1.14 6.47 7.42
CA THR A 334 0.45 5.34 8.04
C THR A 334 -0.91 5.76 8.59
N ALA A 335 -0.95 6.85 9.37
CA ALA A 335 -2.19 7.41 9.90
C ALA A 335 -3.14 7.86 8.79
N LEU A 336 -2.60 8.54 7.76
CA LEU A 336 -3.38 9.04 6.63
C LEU A 336 -4.10 7.93 5.88
N THR A 337 -3.50 6.74 5.76
CA THR A 337 -4.15 5.58 5.14
C THR A 337 -5.44 5.20 5.85
N ALA A 338 -5.40 5.08 7.19
CA ALA A 338 -6.58 4.75 7.99
C ALA A 338 -7.64 5.86 7.93
N LEU A 339 -7.22 7.13 7.97
CA LEU A 339 -8.12 8.28 7.88
C LEU A 339 -8.84 8.35 6.52
N ILE A 340 -8.12 8.17 5.41
CA ILE A 340 -8.68 8.14 4.05
C ILE A 340 -9.62 6.94 3.89
N SER A 341 -9.21 5.75 4.35
CA SER A 341 -10.03 4.53 4.28
C SER A 341 -11.34 4.67 5.05
N ALA A 342 -11.36 5.42 6.16
CA ALA A 342 -12.58 5.67 6.92
C ALA A 342 -13.56 6.60 6.19
N ILE A 343 -13.09 7.51 5.32
CA ILE A 343 -13.97 8.36 4.49
C ILE A 343 -14.81 7.49 3.56
N GLN A 344 -14.21 6.46 2.95
CA GLN A 344 -14.91 5.51 2.07
C GLN A 344 -16.10 4.81 2.74
N LEU A 345 -16.06 4.62 4.06
CA LEU A 345 -17.14 3.97 4.80
C LEU A 345 -18.34 4.90 5.01
N ALA A 346 -18.14 6.22 5.01
CA ALA A 346 -19.20 7.19 5.31
C ALA A 346 -20.20 7.37 4.15
N ASP A 347 -19.78 7.10 2.91
CA ASP A 347 -20.59 7.29 1.70
C ASP A 347 -21.53 6.12 1.38
N ASN A 348 -21.47 5.01 2.14
CA ASN A 348 -22.41 3.90 2.06
C ASN A 348 -23.40 3.95 3.23
N PRO A 349 -24.60 4.54 3.07
CA PRO A 349 -25.66 4.49 4.07
C PRO A 349 -26.35 3.12 4.05
N ALA A 350 -25.59 2.04 4.23
CA ALA A 350 -26.13 0.72 4.52
C ALA A 350 -25.97 0.47 6.03
N SER A 351 -27.11 0.63 6.73
CA SER A 351 -27.34 0.36 8.15
C SER A 351 -26.69 1.33 9.15
N SER A 352 -27.45 2.35 9.53
CA SER A 352 -27.32 2.99 10.85
C SER A 352 -27.74 2.00 11.93
N ASP A 353 -26.83 1.12 12.32
CA ASP A 353 -26.86 0.45 13.62
C ASP A 353 -25.40 0.25 14.05
N ILE A 354 -24.88 1.22 14.79
CA ILE A 354 -23.61 1.08 15.51
C ILE A 354 -23.89 0.12 16.67
N PRO A 355 -23.22 -1.05 16.77
CA PRO A 355 -23.37 -1.90 17.93
C PRO A 355 -22.72 -1.20 19.13
N THR A 356 -23.54 -0.69 20.03
CA THR A 356 -23.07 -0.20 21.33
C THR A 356 -22.73 -1.43 22.17
N SER A 357 -21.46 -1.82 22.20
CA SER A 357 -20.96 -2.85 23.10
C SER A 357 -21.15 -2.40 24.54
N SER A 358 -22.21 -2.91 25.18
CA SER A 358 -22.56 -2.63 26.57
C SER A 358 -21.58 -3.31 27.54
N MET A 359 -20.63 -2.55 28.08
CA MET A 359 -19.97 -2.90 29.34
C MET A 359 -20.85 -2.37 30.48
N SER A 360 -21.59 -3.25 31.13
CA SER A 360 -22.32 -2.93 32.37
C SER A 360 -21.34 -2.60 33.49
N ALA A 361 -21.34 -1.34 33.92
CA ALA A 361 -20.87 -0.94 35.24
C ALA A 361 -21.99 -0.12 35.91
N SER A 362 -22.60 -0.72 36.93
CA SER A 362 -23.73 -0.19 37.68
C SER A 362 -23.31 0.95 38.61
N LEU A 363 -23.89 2.15 38.46
CA LEU A 363 -23.94 3.20 39.51
C LEU A 363 -25.24 4.06 39.38
N PRO A 364 -25.69 4.73 40.47
CA PRO A 364 -27.11 4.89 40.88
C PRO A 364 -27.80 6.20 40.38
N PRO A 365 -29.09 6.49 40.72
CA PRO A 365 -30.05 7.08 39.78
C PRO A 365 -30.08 8.61 39.70
N GLN A 366 -30.23 9.07 38.45
CA GLN A 366 -31.21 10.03 37.92
C GLN A 366 -31.46 11.38 38.64
N SER A 367 -31.22 12.46 37.90
CA SER A 367 -32.16 13.60 37.86
C SER A 367 -32.19 14.21 36.46
N SER A 368 -33.40 14.50 36.01
CA SER A 368 -33.79 14.93 34.66
C SER A 368 -33.70 16.44 34.50
N THR A 369 -33.34 16.92 33.30
CA THR A 369 -34.14 17.82 32.43
C THR A 369 -33.25 18.43 31.34
N GLY A 370 -33.77 18.48 30.10
CA GLY A 370 -33.17 19.25 29.02
C GLY A 370 -33.27 18.59 27.65
N SER A 371 -34.44 18.65 27.02
CA SER A 371 -34.58 18.40 25.59
C SER A 371 -33.76 19.43 24.80
N ALA A 372 -32.77 18.98 24.03
CA ALA A 372 -32.10 19.80 23.04
C ALA A 372 -32.01 19.04 21.71
N SER A 373 -32.40 19.75 20.66
CA SER A 373 -32.57 19.31 19.28
C SER A 373 -31.36 18.57 18.70
N SER A 374 -31.64 17.51 17.93
CA SER A 374 -30.67 16.77 17.13
C SER A 374 -30.03 17.66 16.06
N SER A 375 -28.85 18.22 16.35
CA SER A 375 -27.94 18.69 15.31
C SER A 375 -27.17 17.48 14.78
N LYS A 376 -27.41 17.14 13.50
CA LYS A 376 -26.53 16.24 12.76
C LYS A 376 -25.13 16.86 12.78
N LYS A 377 -24.20 16.26 13.52
CA LYS A 377 -22.79 16.62 13.48
C LYS A 377 -22.23 16.08 12.17
N ASP A 378 -21.78 16.99 11.33
CA ASP A 378 -21.17 16.70 10.04
C ASP A 378 -19.72 16.26 10.27
N PHE A 379 -19.54 14.96 10.54
CA PHE A 379 -18.23 14.36 10.79
C PHE A 379 -17.33 14.40 9.56
N ALA A 380 -17.90 14.43 8.35
CA ALA A 380 -17.17 14.52 7.09
C ALA A 380 -16.37 15.84 6.98
N GLY A 381 -16.94 16.96 7.41
CA GLY A 381 -16.27 18.27 7.38
C GLY A 381 -15.06 18.37 8.32
N ILE A 382 -15.12 17.70 9.47
CA ILE A 382 -14.01 17.68 10.45
C ILE A 382 -12.87 16.78 9.96
N ILE A 383 -13.21 15.64 9.33
CA ILE A 383 -12.23 14.72 8.74
C ILE A 383 -11.55 15.36 7.53
N ALA A 384 -12.33 15.98 6.62
CA ALA A 384 -11.80 16.67 5.44
C ALA A 384 -10.89 17.86 5.84
N GLY A 385 -11.28 18.66 6.84
CA GLY A 385 -10.48 19.78 7.32
C GLY A 385 -9.14 19.36 7.93
N SER A 386 -9.13 18.26 8.68
CA SER A 386 -7.93 17.73 9.34
C SER A 386 -6.94 17.14 8.32
N VAL A 387 -7.44 16.41 7.32
CA VAL A 387 -6.61 15.80 6.26
C VAL A 387 -6.02 16.87 5.33
N VAL A 388 -6.83 17.85 4.91
CA VAL A 388 -6.36 18.94 4.04
C VAL A 388 -5.29 19.79 4.71
N GLY A 389 -5.45 20.10 6.01
CA GLY A 389 -4.47 20.85 6.79
C GLY A 389 -3.14 20.09 6.93
N GLY A 390 -3.21 18.78 7.18
CA GLY A 390 -2.03 17.90 7.25
C GLY A 390 -1.27 17.80 5.94
N ILE A 391 -1.96 17.53 4.82
CA ILE A 391 -1.32 17.37 3.50
C ILE A 391 -0.67 18.69 3.04
N THR A 392 -1.32 19.84 3.26
CA THR A 392 -0.77 21.14 2.84
C THR A 392 0.50 21.50 3.62
N LEU A 393 0.56 21.16 4.91
CA LEU A 393 1.75 21.35 5.74
C LEU A 393 2.87 20.38 5.31
N LEU A 394 2.53 19.13 4.99
CA LEU A 394 3.47 18.11 4.52
C LEU A 394 4.13 18.51 3.20
N ALA A 395 3.31 18.96 2.27
CA ALA A 395 3.69 19.52 0.98
C ALA A 395 4.71 20.66 1.13
N ALA A 396 4.44 21.60 2.03
CA ALA A 396 5.32 22.74 2.29
C ALA A 396 6.65 22.33 2.94
N LEU A 397 6.64 21.33 3.83
CA LEU A 397 7.84 20.85 4.51
C LEU A 397 8.77 20.03 3.60
N ILE A 398 8.21 19.21 2.70
CA ILE A 398 9.00 18.46 1.70
C ILE A 398 9.68 19.45 0.74
N VAL A 399 8.95 20.47 0.28
CA VAL A 399 9.52 21.53 -0.55
C VAL A 399 10.61 22.28 0.22
N GLY A 400 10.36 22.69 1.46
CA GLY A 400 11.36 23.40 2.28
C GLY A 400 12.64 22.59 2.58
N ALA A 401 12.53 21.28 2.75
CA ALA A 401 13.68 20.39 3.03
C ALA A 401 14.53 20.08 1.78
N LEU A 402 14.00 20.29 0.58
CA LEU A 402 14.72 20.07 -0.69
C LEU A 402 15.47 21.33 -1.18
N PHE A 403 15.21 22.49 -0.58
CA PHE A 403 15.86 23.77 -0.88
C PHE A 403 16.89 24.22 0.18
N LEU A 404 17.20 23.35 1.14
CA LEU A 404 18.29 23.47 2.12
C LEU A 404 19.30 22.34 1.88
#